data_AF-A0A8X6U4K4-F1
#
_entry.id   AF-A0A8X6U4K4-F1
#
_cell.length_a   1.000
_cell.length_b   1.000
_cell.length_c   1.000
_cell.angle_alpha   90.00
_cell.angle_beta   90.00
_cell.angle_gamma   90.00
#
_symmetry.space_group_name_H-M   'P 1'
#
loop_
_entity.id
_entity.type
_entity.pdbx_description
1 polymer ?
#
loop_
_entity_poly.entity_id
_entity_poly.type
_entity_poly.pdbx_seq_one_letter_code
_entity_poly.pdbx_strand_id
1 'polypeptide(L)'
;MPHSAVVKSDKDTTKVTVYTVHRQNKTDSKSRKILRLSRVSFGISLSSFILAATNKYHIKKSCQELLETARMFNYALYVDDLFYGADTVEKASELSQRAAEILMESSISLRKFETNSKEFRNLWFERDIAKEKMTKELPLKILGIIWNSKDNTFKLDV
;
A
#
# COMPACT_ATOMS: atom_id res chain seq x y z
N MET A 1 -20.76 -1.52 19.95
CA MET A 1 -20.65 -2.95 20.34
C MET A 1 -19.27 -3.45 19.94
N PRO A 2 -18.49 -4.12 20.81
CA PRO A 2 -17.20 -4.68 20.39
C PRO A 2 -17.45 -6.01 19.69
N HIS A 3 -17.09 -6.09 18.41
CA HIS A 3 -17.05 -7.34 17.66
C HIS A 3 -15.61 -7.86 17.71
N SER A 4 -15.42 -9.06 18.25
CA SER A 4 -14.13 -9.75 18.22
C SER A 4 -14.14 -10.75 17.07
N ALA A 5 -13.45 -10.43 15.98
CA ALA A 5 -13.24 -11.38 14.88
C ALA A 5 -12.05 -12.29 15.23
N VAL A 6 -12.27 -13.61 15.19
CA VAL A 6 -11.22 -14.61 15.38
C VAL A 6 -11.00 -15.29 14.03
N VAL A 7 -9.88 -15.02 13.37
CA VAL A 7 -9.48 -15.71 12.14
C VAL A 7 -8.80 -17.02 12.54
N LYS A 8 -9.41 -18.16 12.23
CA LYS A 8 -8.77 -19.48 12.37
C LYS A 8 -8.27 -19.94 11.00
N SER A 9 -7.16 -20.67 10.97
CA SER A 9 -6.59 -21.26 9.76
C SER A 9 -7.51 -22.37 9.23
N ASP A 10 -8.51 -21.99 8.45
CA ASP A 10 -9.24 -22.92 7.60
C ASP A 10 -8.54 -23.01 6.24
N LYS A 11 -8.66 -24.15 5.54
CA LYS A 11 -8.04 -24.33 4.20
C LYS A 11 -8.60 -23.35 3.17
N ASP A 12 -9.76 -22.76 3.46
CA ASP A 12 -10.42 -21.74 2.65
C ASP A 12 -10.07 -20.34 3.18
N THR A 13 -9.01 -19.75 2.62
CA THR A 13 -8.44 -18.45 3.03
C THR A 13 -9.39 -17.26 2.81
N THR A 14 -10.57 -17.47 2.21
CA THR A 14 -11.57 -16.43 1.93
C THR A 14 -12.75 -16.43 2.90
N LYS A 15 -12.87 -17.44 3.77
CA LYS A 15 -13.96 -17.54 4.75
C LYS A 15 -13.55 -16.91 6.08
N VAL A 16 -14.34 -15.94 6.54
CA VAL A 16 -14.20 -15.35 7.88
C VAL A 16 -15.39 -15.84 8.71
N THR A 17 -15.10 -16.56 9.79
CA THR A 17 -16.12 -16.94 10.78
C THR A 17 -16.26 -15.80 11.79
N VAL A 18 -17.45 -15.26 11.92
CA VAL A 18 -17.77 -14.21 12.91
C VAL A 18 -18.68 -14.81 13.98
N TYR A 19 -18.31 -14.61 15.25
CA TYR A 19 -19.11 -14.97 16.40
C TYR A 19 -19.76 -13.72 16.98
N THR A 20 -21.08 -13.72 17.06
CA THR A 20 -21.80 -12.66 17.76
C THR A 20 -22.14 -13.15 19.16
N VAL A 21 -21.57 -12.49 20.17
CA VAL A 21 -21.93 -12.72 21.57
C VAL A 21 -23.01 -11.71 21.94
N HIS A 22 -24.24 -12.18 22.10
CA HIS A 22 -25.34 -11.35 22.60
C HIS A 22 -25.28 -11.33 24.13
N ARG A 23 -24.74 -10.24 24.69
CA ARG A 23 -24.67 -10.04 26.15
C ARG A 23 -26.01 -9.55 26.71
N GLN A 24 -27.08 -10.31 26.51
CA GLN A 24 -28.34 -10.11 27.25
C GLN A 24 -28.91 -11.48 27.64
N ASN A 25 -28.96 -11.72 28.95
CA ASN A 25 -29.65 -12.81 29.67
C ASN A 25 -29.18 -14.26 29.42
N LYS A 26 -28.29 -14.73 30.30
CA LYS A 26 -28.14 -16.07 30.93
C LYS A 26 -28.45 -17.37 30.16
N THR A 27 -28.50 -17.36 28.83
CA THR A 27 -28.41 -18.55 27.97
C THR A 27 -27.47 -18.19 26.81
N ASP A 28 -26.24 -18.66 26.92
CA ASP A 28 -25.11 -18.26 26.08
C ASP A 28 -25.21 -18.94 24.69
N SER A 29 -26.23 -18.57 23.90
CA SER A 29 -26.39 -19.07 22.53
C SER A 29 -25.44 -18.30 21.59
N LYS A 30 -24.25 -18.87 21.39
CA LYS A 30 -23.30 -18.36 20.37
C LYS A 30 -23.89 -18.61 18.98
N SER A 31 -24.43 -17.58 18.35
CA SER A 31 -24.81 -17.65 16.94
C SER A 31 -23.57 -17.52 16.05
N ARG A 32 -23.41 -18.46 15.11
CA ARG A 32 -22.28 -18.49 14.16
C ARG A 32 -22.74 -17.96 12.80
N LYS A 33 -22.04 -16.97 12.26
CA LYS A 33 -22.19 -16.54 10.87
C LYS A 33 -20.88 -16.77 10.11
N ILE A 34 -20.98 -17.28 8.88
CA ILE A 34 -19.84 -17.45 7.98
C ILE A 34 -19.98 -16.39 6.89
N LEU A 35 -18.98 -15.53 6.78
CA LEU A 35 -18.88 -14.51 5.74
C LEU A 35 -17.77 -14.90 4.77
N ARG A 36 -17.93 -14.51 3.50
CA ARG A 36 -16.91 -14.71 2.46
C ARG A 36 -16.41 -13.35 1.99
N LEU A 37 -15.09 -13.20 1.94
CA LEU A 37 -14.45 -12.01 1.40
C LEU A 37 -14.56 -12.00 -0.13
N SER A 38 -14.96 -10.86 -0.68
CA SER A 38 -15.01 -10.62 -2.14
C SER A 38 -13.71 -10.03 -2.71
N ARG A 39 -12.71 -9.79 -1.84
CA ARG A 39 -11.42 -9.23 -2.19
C ARG A 39 -10.31 -10.03 -1.52
N VAL A 40 -9.11 -9.97 -2.09
CA VAL A 40 -7.90 -10.50 -1.47
C VAL A 40 -7.71 -9.79 -0.13
N SER A 41 -7.70 -10.54 0.96
CA SER A 41 -7.45 -10.02 2.31
C SER A 41 -5.96 -9.87 2.57
N PHE A 42 -5.63 -9.00 3.51
CA PHE A 42 -4.31 -9.00 4.15
C PHE A 42 -4.16 -10.22 5.06
N GLY A 43 -2.95 -10.78 5.14
CA GLY A 43 -2.61 -11.86 6.07
C GLY A 43 -2.86 -13.28 5.55
N ILE A 44 -3.28 -13.44 4.29
CA ILE A 44 -3.24 -14.76 3.63
C ILE A 44 -1.86 -14.95 2.98
N SER A 45 -1.32 -16.16 3.01
CA SER A 45 0.05 -16.44 2.51
C SER A 45 0.27 -16.03 1.05
N LEU A 46 -0.78 -16.01 0.25
CA LEU A 46 -0.74 -15.69 -1.18
C LEU A 46 -1.07 -14.24 -1.53
N SER A 47 -1.49 -13.39 -0.58
CA SER A 47 -1.99 -12.04 -0.92
C SER A 47 -0.92 -11.18 -1.57
N SER A 48 0.30 -11.21 -1.01
CA SER A 48 1.42 -10.42 -1.51
C SER A 48 1.85 -10.87 -2.90
N PHE A 49 1.82 -12.19 -3.15
CA PHE A 49 2.11 -12.74 -4.48
C PHE A 49 1.07 -12.32 -5.51
N ILE A 50 -0.22 -12.44 -5.19
CA ILE A 50 -1.31 -12.04 -6.09
C ILE A 50 -1.21 -10.54 -6.38
N LEU A 51 -0.98 -9.70 -5.37
CA LEU A 51 -0.83 -8.26 -5.55
C LEU A 51 0.37 -7.92 -6.44
N ALA A 52 1.54 -8.50 -6.17
CA ALA A 52 2.73 -8.28 -6.99
C ALA A 52 2.54 -8.72 -8.45
N ALA A 53 1.91 -9.88 -8.68
CA ALA A 53 1.62 -10.39 -10.02
C ALA A 53 0.62 -9.48 -10.77
N THR A 54 -0.43 -9.02 -10.10
CA THR A 54 -1.40 -8.06 -10.64
C THR A 54 -0.72 -6.75 -11.00
N ASN A 55 0.07 -6.16 -10.10
CA ASN A 55 0.82 -4.93 -10.38
C ASN A 55 1.71 -5.10 -11.62
N LYS A 56 2.48 -6.19 -11.69
CA LYS A 56 3.36 -6.47 -12.82
C LYS A 56 2.62 -6.61 -14.15
N TYR A 57 1.45 -7.27 -14.14
CA TYR A 57 0.61 -7.40 -15.33
C TYR A 57 0.14 -6.03 -15.83
N HIS A 58 -0.38 -5.20 -14.93
CA HIS A 58 -0.87 -3.86 -15.24
C HIS A 58 0.25 -2.93 -15.73
N ILE A 59 1.38 -2.91 -15.04
CA ILE A 59 2.57 -2.12 -15.43
C ILE A 59 3.04 -2.51 -16.83
N LYS A 60 3.14 -3.81 -17.15
CA LYS A 60 3.55 -4.28 -18.47
C LYS A 60 2.59 -3.84 -19.58
N LYS A 61 1.29 -3.75 -19.26
CA LYS A 61 0.26 -3.32 -20.20
C LYS A 61 0.33 -1.80 -20.45
N SER A 62 0.49 -0.99 -19.42
CA SER A 62 0.50 0.48 -19.53
C SER A 62 1.86 1.07 -19.94
N CYS A 63 2.98 0.39 -19.69
CA CYS A 63 4.33 0.94 -19.92
C CYS A 63 5.01 0.48 -21.23
N GLN A 64 4.27 0.05 -22.25
CA GLN A 64 4.89 -0.50 -23.48
C GLN A 64 5.86 0.48 -24.17
N GLU A 65 5.63 1.80 -24.03
CA GLU A 65 6.47 2.86 -24.63
C GLU A 65 7.30 3.64 -23.60
N LEU A 66 7.11 3.40 -22.30
CA LEU A 66 7.71 4.18 -21.20
C LEU A 66 8.82 3.40 -20.49
N LEU A 67 9.98 3.27 -21.15
CA LEU A 67 11.13 2.49 -20.68
C LEU A 67 11.58 2.83 -19.24
N GLU A 68 11.60 4.11 -18.89
CA GLU A 68 12.09 4.56 -17.59
C GLU A 68 11.07 4.32 -16.47
N THR A 69 9.78 4.60 -16.72
CA THR A 69 8.71 4.31 -15.76
C THR A 69 8.58 2.81 -15.52
N ALA A 70 8.71 2.00 -16.58
CA ALA A 70 8.76 0.55 -16.47
C ALA A 70 9.97 0.10 -15.62
N ARG A 71 11.14 0.72 -15.82
CA ARG A 71 12.34 0.44 -15.03
C ARG A 71 12.09 0.75 -13.56
N MET A 72 11.59 1.95 -13.25
CA MET A 72 11.22 2.35 -11.89
C MET A 72 10.32 1.29 -11.25
N PHE A 73 9.21 0.92 -11.89
CA PHE A 73 8.30 -0.08 -11.31
C PHE A 73 8.96 -1.44 -11.06
N ASN A 74 9.86 -1.89 -11.94
CA ASN A 74 10.52 -3.19 -11.77
C ASN A 74 11.54 -3.22 -10.62
N TYR A 75 12.15 -2.08 -10.27
CA TYR A 75 13.19 -2.00 -9.25
C TYR A 75 12.73 -1.41 -7.91
N ALA A 76 11.70 -0.56 -7.94
CA ALA A 76 11.29 0.26 -6.80
C ALA A 76 9.92 -0.06 -6.23
N LEU A 77 9.10 -0.86 -6.91
CA LEU A 77 7.79 -1.26 -6.38
C LEU A 77 7.90 -2.59 -5.62
N TYR A 78 7.75 -2.53 -4.30
CA TYR A 78 7.70 -3.69 -3.43
C TYR A 78 6.30 -3.86 -2.85
N VAL A 79 5.54 -4.83 -3.38
CA VAL A 79 4.15 -5.16 -2.98
C VAL A 79 3.22 -3.95 -3.10
N ASP A 80 3.15 -3.09 -2.10
CA ASP A 80 2.36 -1.86 -2.03
C ASP A 80 3.19 -0.57 -1.84
N ASP A 81 4.50 -0.69 -1.59
CA ASP A 81 5.42 0.44 -1.38
C ASP A 81 6.20 0.75 -2.68
N LEU A 82 6.11 1.99 -3.17
CA LEU A 82 6.92 2.50 -4.28
C LEU A 82 7.98 3.46 -3.74
N PHE A 83 9.27 3.11 -3.90
CA PHE A 83 10.38 3.93 -3.42
C PHE A 83 11.44 4.15 -4.51
N TYR A 84 11.46 5.35 -5.10
CA TYR A 84 12.37 5.71 -6.20
C TYR A 84 12.86 7.16 -6.07
N GLY A 85 14.00 7.47 -6.67
CA GLY A 85 14.60 8.81 -6.70
C GLY A 85 15.08 9.21 -8.09
N ALA A 86 15.30 10.50 -8.31
CA ALA A 86 15.83 11.05 -9.56
C ALA A 86 16.82 12.18 -9.28
N ASP A 87 17.63 12.53 -10.28
CA ASP A 87 18.70 13.54 -10.15
C ASP A 87 18.16 14.98 -10.08
N THR A 88 16.95 15.22 -10.61
CA THR A 88 16.31 16.55 -10.59
C THR A 88 14.87 16.48 -10.11
N VAL A 89 14.35 17.61 -9.61
CA VAL A 89 12.97 17.75 -9.12
C VAL A 89 11.97 17.57 -10.26
N GLU A 90 12.26 18.11 -11.44
CA GLU A 90 11.43 17.98 -12.63
C GLU A 90 11.28 16.51 -13.01
N LYS A 91 12.40 15.77 -12.97
CA LYS A 91 12.41 14.36 -13.32
C LYS A 91 11.67 13.50 -12.30
N ALA A 92 11.89 13.75 -11.01
CA ALA A 92 11.17 13.08 -9.94
C ALA A 92 9.66 13.32 -10.04
N SER A 93 9.26 14.55 -10.39
CA SER A 93 7.87 14.94 -10.59
C SER A 93 7.23 14.27 -11.80
N GLU A 94 7.91 14.27 -12.95
CA GLU A 94 7.47 13.59 -14.16
C GLU A 94 7.27 12.08 -13.93
N LEU A 95 8.24 11.41 -13.31
CA LEU A 95 8.18 9.97 -13.04
C LEU A 95 7.08 9.62 -12.05
N SER A 96 6.95 10.39 -10.98
CA SER A 96 5.97 10.12 -9.93
C SER A 96 4.54 10.40 -10.40
N GLN A 97 4.35 11.41 -11.25
CA GLN A 97 3.07 11.67 -11.91
C GLN A 97 2.67 10.51 -12.83
N ARG A 98 3.58 10.07 -13.71
CA ARG A 98 3.33 8.90 -14.58
C ARG A 98 3.03 7.64 -13.75
N ALA A 99 3.75 7.45 -12.65
CA ALA A 99 3.51 6.32 -11.74
C ALA A 99 2.08 6.33 -11.20
N ALA A 100 1.63 7.50 -10.73
CA ALA A 100 0.29 7.67 -10.20
C ALA A 100 -0.78 7.41 -11.27
N GLU A 101 -0.59 7.93 -12.49
CA GLU A 101 -1.52 7.72 -13.62
C GLU A 101 -1.66 6.23 -13.96
N ILE A 102 -0.55 5.51 -14.14
CA ILE A 102 -0.54 4.08 -14.48
C ILE A 102 -1.18 3.22 -13.38
N LEU A 103 -0.89 3.51 -12.12
CA LEU A 103 -1.50 2.80 -11.01
C LEU A 103 -2.99 3.11 -10.91
N MET A 104 -3.40 4.36 -11.16
CA MET A 104 -4.81 4.76 -11.17
C MET A 104 -5.60 4.10 -12.31
N GLU A 105 -5.02 3.93 -13.51
CA GLU A 105 -5.62 3.13 -14.61
C GLU A 105 -5.93 1.70 -14.16
N SER A 106 -5.16 1.20 -13.20
CA SER A 106 -5.29 -0.13 -12.62
C SER A 106 -6.14 -0.16 -11.36
N SER A 107 -6.82 0.95 -11.04
CA SER A 107 -7.59 1.16 -9.80
C SER A 107 -6.75 1.01 -8.52
N ILE A 108 -5.45 1.24 -8.61
CA ILE A 108 -4.50 1.25 -7.50
C ILE A 108 -4.15 2.71 -7.18
N SER A 109 -4.68 3.25 -6.09
CA SER A 109 -4.34 4.61 -5.66
C SER A 109 -3.07 4.61 -4.83
N LEU A 110 -2.06 5.39 -5.26
CA LEU A 110 -0.93 5.73 -4.40
C LEU A 110 -1.42 6.52 -3.20
N ARG A 111 -1.00 6.11 -2.01
CA ARG A 111 -1.33 6.76 -0.74
C ARG A 111 -0.04 7.07 0.01
N LYS A 112 -0.09 8.09 0.87
CA LYS A 112 1.00 8.49 1.76
C LYS A 112 2.31 8.82 1.01
N PHE A 113 2.46 10.09 0.64
CA PHE A 113 3.64 10.59 -0.07
C PHE A 113 4.64 11.25 0.88
N GLU A 114 5.94 11.01 0.66
CA GLU A 114 7.05 11.61 1.40
C GLU A 114 8.27 11.78 0.48
N THR A 115 9.06 12.84 0.70
CA THR A 115 10.20 13.20 -0.15
C THR A 115 11.23 14.03 0.61
N ASN A 116 12.51 13.86 0.28
CA ASN A 116 13.61 14.69 0.80
C ASN A 116 13.64 16.11 0.19
N SER A 117 12.92 16.35 -0.91
CA SER A 117 12.87 17.67 -1.56
C SER A 117 11.61 18.43 -1.15
N LYS A 118 11.79 19.58 -0.49
CA LYS A 118 10.70 20.50 -0.15
C LYS A 118 10.02 21.07 -1.40
N GLU A 119 10.80 21.36 -2.43
CA GLU A 119 10.30 21.86 -3.71
C GLU A 119 9.41 20.82 -4.39
N PHE A 120 9.89 19.58 -4.49
CA PHE A 120 9.10 18.50 -5.08
C PHE A 120 7.82 18.24 -4.27
N ARG A 121 7.91 18.33 -2.92
CA ARG A 121 6.75 18.21 -2.04
C ARG A 121 5.67 19.24 -2.37
N ASN A 122 6.05 20.49 -2.58
CA ASN A 122 5.10 21.55 -2.91
C ASN A 122 4.43 21.30 -4.26
N LEU A 123 5.22 20.98 -5.29
CA LEU A 123 4.71 20.62 -6.62
C LEU A 123 3.73 19.44 -6.58
N TRP A 124 4.01 18.44 -5.74
CA TRP A 124 3.15 17.26 -5.59
C TRP A 124 1.75 17.61 -5.06
N PHE A 125 1.69 18.49 -4.06
CA PHE A 125 0.42 18.91 -3.46
C PHE A 125 -0.32 19.95 -4.31
N GLU A 126 0.39 20.82 -5.03
CA GLU A 126 -0.22 21.77 -5.97
C GLU A 126 -0.94 21.06 -7.12
N ARG A 127 -0.42 19.89 -7.54
CA ARG A 127 -0.98 19.08 -8.65
C ARG A 127 -2.06 18.08 -8.22
N ASP A 128 -2.43 18.04 -6.94
CA ASP A 128 -3.42 17.11 -6.35
C ASP A 128 -3.19 15.62 -6.71
N ILE A 129 -1.92 15.20 -6.84
CA ILE A 129 -1.58 13.83 -7.27
C ILE A 129 -1.87 12.81 -6.16
N ALA A 130 -1.81 13.21 -4.88
CA ALA A 130 -2.22 12.37 -3.75
C ALA A 130 -2.98 13.17 -2.67
N LYS A 131 -4.06 12.58 -2.16
CA LYS A 131 -5.03 13.24 -1.26
C LYS A 131 -4.60 13.33 0.20
N GLU A 132 -3.61 12.56 0.64
CA GLU A 132 -3.23 12.46 2.05
C GLU A 132 -1.75 12.83 2.29
N LYS A 133 -1.54 13.89 3.08
CA LYS A 133 -0.23 14.18 3.69
C LYS A 133 0.16 13.06 4.65
N MET A 134 1.43 12.70 4.70
CA MET A 134 1.97 11.92 5.80
C MET A 134 1.81 12.75 7.09
N THR A 135 0.90 12.34 7.99
CA THR A 135 0.53 13.11 9.20
C THR A 135 1.35 12.78 10.43
N LYS A 136 2.33 11.86 10.34
CA LYS A 136 3.08 11.39 11.51
C LYS A 136 4.54 11.85 11.50
N GLU A 137 4.92 12.41 12.65
CA GLU A 137 6.29 12.68 13.05
C GLU A 137 7.14 11.39 13.06
N LEU A 138 8.44 11.61 12.83
CA LEU A 138 9.51 10.64 12.63
C LEU A 138 9.62 9.57 13.74
N PRO A 139 10.24 8.40 13.44
CA PRO A 139 10.91 8.05 12.18
C PRO A 139 9.98 7.41 11.14
N LEU A 140 10.08 7.86 9.89
CA LEU A 140 9.46 7.17 8.77
C LEU A 140 10.20 5.85 8.55
N LYS A 141 9.47 4.73 8.57
CA LYS A 141 10.02 3.41 8.20
C LYS A 141 9.60 3.08 6.76
N ILE A 142 10.57 2.81 5.90
CA ILE A 142 10.37 2.33 4.53
C ILE A 142 10.97 0.93 4.48
N LEU A 143 10.15 -0.08 4.15
CA LEU A 143 10.57 -1.48 4.08
C LEU A 143 11.29 -1.98 5.34
N GLY A 144 10.90 -1.47 6.52
CA GLY A 144 11.51 -1.80 7.81
C GLY A 144 12.76 -0.98 8.17
N ILE A 145 13.27 -0.14 7.27
CA ILE A 145 14.44 0.73 7.49
C ILE A 145 13.97 2.14 7.85
N ILE A 146 14.62 2.78 8.82
CA ILE A 146 14.33 4.16 9.18
C ILE A 146 14.94 5.08 8.12
N TRP A 147 14.10 5.89 7.45
CA TRP A 147 14.54 6.94 6.54
C TRP A 147 14.38 8.32 7.18
N ASN A 148 15.48 9.05 7.25
CA ASN A 148 15.47 10.47 7.58
C ASN A 148 15.49 11.28 6.29
N SER A 149 14.33 11.80 5.90
CA SER A 149 14.17 12.56 4.65
C SER A 149 14.89 13.91 4.66
N LYS A 150 15.17 14.51 5.83
CA LYS A 150 15.87 15.81 5.90
C LYS A 150 17.34 15.68 5.50
N ASP A 151 18.00 14.66 6.02
CA ASP A 151 19.43 14.41 5.81
C ASP A 151 19.69 13.39 4.70
N ASN A 152 18.61 12.82 4.12
CA ASN A 152 18.64 11.72 3.16
C ASN A 152 19.49 10.53 3.65
N THR A 153 19.34 10.15 4.92
CA THR A 153 20.09 9.05 5.54
C THR A 153 19.17 7.89 5.94
N PHE A 154 19.71 6.68 5.89
CA PHE A 154 19.04 5.47 6.36
C PHE A 154 19.67 4.97 7.66
N LYS A 155 18.83 4.48 8.58
CA LYS A 155 19.26 3.87 9.84
C LYS A 155 18.58 2.51 10.01
N LEU A 156 19.34 1.54 10.50
CA LEU A 156 18.81 0.27 10.96
C LEU A 156 18.37 0.41 12.41
N ASP A 157 17.19 -0.11 12.71
CA ASP A 157 16.71 -0.28 14.09
C ASP A 157 17.33 -1.59 14.59
N VAL A 158 18.41 -1.50 15.38
CA VAL A 158 19.16 -2.65 15.92
C VAL A 158 18.74 -2.91 17.36
#